data_AF-A0A2N2JSQ0-F1
#
_entry.id   AF-A0A2N2JSQ0-F1
#
_cell.length_a   1.000
_cell.length_b   1.000
_cell.length_c   1.000
_cell.angle_alpha   90.00
_cell.angle_beta   90.00
_cell.angle_gamma   90.00
#
_symmetry.space_group_name_H-M   'P 1'
#
loop_
_entity.id
_entity.type
_entity.pdbx_description
1 polymer ?
#
loop_
_entity_poly.entity_id
_entity_poly.type
_entity_poly.pdbx_seq_one_letter_code
_entity_poly.pdbx_strand_id
1 'polypeptide(L)' 'MTREAPFGVVLFESVSHALRAEKIIKAENIPCKLVPVPRQLSSDCGVCLRFSIVHREQVERALMGKLDFFEVALL' A
#
# COMPACT_ATOMS: atom_id res chain seq x y z
N MET A 1 -12.35 -22.20 -1.03
CA MET A 1 -11.38 -21.76 0.00
C MET A 1 -10.24 -21.01 -0.69
N THR A 2 -10.43 -19.74 -1.01
CA THR A 2 -9.35 -18.89 -1.55
C THR A 2 -8.41 -18.56 -0.42
N ARG A 3 -7.30 -19.31 -0.29
CA ARG A 3 -6.15 -18.86 0.49
C ARG A 3 -5.53 -17.69 -0.27
N GLU A 4 -6.01 -16.47 -0.04
CA GLU A 4 -5.22 -15.30 -0.45
C GLU A 4 -3.91 -15.36 0.33
N ALA A 5 -2.79 -15.37 -0.39
CA ALA A 5 -1.47 -15.32 0.23
C ALA A 5 -1.34 -14.00 1.00
N PRO A 6 -0.74 -13.98 2.20
CA PRO A 6 -0.72 -12.82 3.09
C PRO A 6 -0.15 -11.59 2.37
N PHE A 7 -0.89 -10.49 2.45
CA PHE A 7 -0.55 -9.25 1.74
C PHE A 7 -0.74 -8.04 2.62
N GLY A 8 0.09 -7.03 2.39
CA GLY A 8 -0.06 -5.73 3.04
C GLY A 8 -0.83 -4.77 2.14
N VAL A 9 -1.60 -3.87 2.74
CA VAL A 9 -2.15 -2.70 2.07
C VAL A 9 -1.75 -1.43 2.82
N VAL A 10 -1.33 -0.41 2.08
CA VAL A 10 -1.07 0.93 2.64
C VAL A 10 -2.27 1.81 2.36
N LEU A 11 -2.82 2.42 3.41
CA LEU A 11 -3.87 3.44 3.31
C LEU A 11 -3.25 4.82 3.15
N PHE A 12 -3.82 5.62 2.26
CA PHE A 12 -3.39 6.98 1.99
C PHE A 12 -4.52 7.97 2.24
N GLU A 13 -4.17 9.23 2.50
CA GLU A 13 -5.17 10.30 2.65
C GLU A 13 -5.81 10.72 1.32
N SER A 14 -5.12 10.49 0.22
CA SER A 14 -5.58 10.88 -1.10
C SER A 14 -5.07 9.92 -2.17
N VAL A 15 -5.80 9.86 -3.28
CA VAL A 15 -5.39 9.13 -4.49
C VAL A 15 -4.03 9.63 -4.99
N SER A 16 -3.75 10.93 -4.85
CA SER A 16 -2.48 11.53 -5.24
C SER A 16 -1.29 10.94 -4.45
N HIS A 17 -1.45 10.71 -3.16
CA HIS A 17 -0.44 10.04 -2.33
C HIS A 17 -0.29 8.57 -2.69
N ALA A 18 -1.40 7.87 -2.95
CA ALA A 18 -1.36 6.48 -3.40
C ALA A 18 -0.58 6.34 -4.74
N LEU A 19 -0.82 7.24 -5.69
CA LEU A 19 -0.11 7.29 -6.98
C LEU A 19 1.38 7.63 -6.83
N ARG A 20 1.74 8.56 -5.93
CA ARG A 20 3.16 8.85 -5.65
C ARG A 20 3.86 7.68 -4.99
N ALA A 21 3.23 7.06 -3.99
CA ALA A 21 3.76 5.89 -3.31
C ALA A 21 4.03 4.76 -4.31
N GLU A 22 3.09 4.51 -5.22
CA GLU A 22 3.28 3.49 -6.26
C GLU A 22 4.52 3.78 -7.12
N LYS A 23 4.75 5.03 -7.52
CA LYS A 23 5.94 5.40 -8.29
C LYS A 23 7.23 5.20 -7.50
N ILE A 24 7.25 5.57 -6.23
CA ILE A 24 8.43 5.40 -5.36
C ILE A 24 8.74 3.91 -5.19
N ILE A 25 7.73 3.10 -4.90
CA ILE A 25 7.88 1.66 -4.65
C ILE A 25 8.27 0.92 -5.95
N LYS A 26 7.68 1.30 -7.09
CA LYS A 26 8.10 0.80 -8.41
C LYS A 26 9.54 1.17 -8.75
N ALA A 27 10.01 2.36 -8.35
CA ALA A 27 11.41 2.76 -8.54
C ALA A 27 12.39 1.90 -7.72
N GLU A 28 11.95 1.40 -6.56
CA GLU A 28 12.70 0.43 -5.73
C GLU A 28 12.58 -1.02 -6.25
N ASN A 29 11.98 -1.25 -7.43
CA ASN A 29 11.72 -2.57 -8.02
C ASN A 29 10.82 -3.49 -7.16
N ILE A 30 9.98 -2.91 -6.31
CA ILE A 30 9.06 -3.66 -5.46
C ILE A 30 7.73 -3.86 -6.20
N PRO A 31 7.23 -5.11 -6.33
CA PRO A 31 5.93 -5.37 -6.95
C PRO A 31 4.79 -4.87 -6.06
N CYS A 32 4.14 -3.79 -6.50
CA CYS A 32 2.95 -3.23 -5.86
C CYS A 32 1.85 -2.93 -6.88
N LYS A 33 0.60 -2.92 -6.43
CA LYS A 33 -0.57 -2.54 -7.24
C LYS A 33 -1.54 -1.68 -6.45
N LEU A 34 -2.08 -0.65 -7.09
CA LEU A 34 -3.22 0.07 -6.54
C LEU A 34 -4.48 -0.77 -6.72
N VAL A 35 -5.21 -0.97 -5.63
CA VAL A 35 -6.49 -1.68 -5.60
C VAL A 35 -7.53 -0.83 -4.87
N PRO A 36 -8.82 -0.97 -5.20
CA PRO A 36 -9.86 -0.36 -4.39
C PRO A 36 -9.78 -0.88 -2.95
N VAL A 37 -10.01 0.01 -2.00
CA VAL A 37 -9.95 -0.32 -0.57
C VAL A 37 -10.98 -1.42 -0.28
N PRO A 38 -10.57 -2.54 0.36
CA PRO A 38 -11.50 -3.58 0.77
C PRO A 38 -12.62 -2.98 1.64
N ARG A 39 -13.86 -3.46 1.50
CA ARG A 39 -15.01 -2.95 2.28
C ARG A 39 -14.84 -2.98 3.80
N GLN A 40 -13.90 -3.77 4.31
CA GLN A 40 -13.56 -3.87 5.72
C GLN A 40 -12.64 -2.76 6.21
N LEU A 41 -11.98 -2.05 5.30
CA LEU A 41 -11.11 -0.91 5.59
C LEU A 41 -11.83 0.36 5.18
N SER A 42 -12.00 1.30 6.10
CA SER A 42 -12.55 2.63 5.79
C SER A 42 -11.41 3.55 5.40
N SER A 43 -11.39 4.02 4.16
CA SER A 43 -10.43 5.04 3.71
C SER A 43 -11.12 6.05 2.80
N ASP A 44 -10.92 7.33 3.10
CA ASP A 44 -11.56 8.44 2.39
C ASP A 44 -11.14 8.54 0.92
N CYS A 45 -9.95 8.02 0.56
CA CYS A 45 -9.45 8.08 -0.82
C CYS A 45 -9.96 6.95 -1.73
N GLY A 46 -10.59 5.91 -1.17
CA GLY A 46 -11.16 4.78 -1.92
C GLY A 46 -10.15 3.82 -2.58
N VAL A 47 -8.84 4.11 -2.55
CA VAL A 47 -7.78 3.26 -3.13
C VAL A 47 -6.64 3.02 -2.14
N CYS A 48 -6.09 1.81 -2.13
CA CYS A 48 -4.94 1.46 -1.32
C CYS A 48 -3.88 0.76 -2.16
N LEU A 49 -2.64 0.80 -1.69
CA LEU A 49 -1.53 0.15 -2.36
C LEU A 49 -1.31 -1.24 -1.76
N ARG A 50 -1.63 -2.27 -2.53
CA ARG A 50 -1.41 -3.67 -2.16
C ARG A 50 -0.02 -4.11 -2.58
N PHE A 51 0.69 -4.74 -1.65
CA PHE A 51 2.03 -5.28 -1.84
C PHE A 51 2.17 -6.61 -1.09
N SER A 52 3.19 -7.40 -1.43
CA SER A 52 3.45 -8.67 -0.73
C SER A 52 4.05 -8.41 0.65
N ILE A 53 3.60 -9.15 1.67
CA ILE A 53 4.10 -9.02 3.06
C ILE A 53 5.63 -9.07 3.14
N VAL A 54 6.28 -9.82 2.24
CA VAL A 54 7.75 -9.96 2.19
C VAL A 54 8.47 -8.63 1.91
N HIS A 55 7.80 -7.68 1.27
CA HIS A 55 8.35 -6.36 0.95
C HIS A 55 7.95 -5.29 1.96
N ARG A 56 7.29 -5.66 3.07
CA ARG A 56 6.81 -4.71 4.08
C ARG A 56 7.90 -3.75 4.55
N GLU A 57 9.03 -4.28 4.99
CA GLU A 57 10.13 -3.46 5.49
C GLU A 57 10.65 -2.50 4.41
N GLN A 58 10.76 -2.97 3.16
CA GLN A 58 11.21 -2.14 2.05
C GLN A 58 10.19 -1.04 1.71
N VAL A 59 8.90 -1.35 1.74
CA VAL A 59 7.82 -0.38 1.51
C VAL A 59 7.81 0.67 2.62
N GLU A 60 7.85 0.26 3.88
CA GLU A 60 7.92 1.17 5.03
C GLU A 60 9.14 2.08 4.91
N ARG A 61 10.32 1.54 4.62
CA ARG A 61 11.55 2.35 4.43
C ARG A 61 11.49 3.27 3.20
N ALA A 62 10.88 2.82 2.11
CA ALA A 62 10.76 3.61 0.90
C ALA A 62 9.83 4.81 1.08
N LEU A 63 8.78 4.66 1.91
CA LEU A 63 7.80 5.70 2.21
C LEU A 63 8.22 6.59 3.40
N MET A 64 8.98 6.04 4.35
CA MET A 64 9.45 6.76 5.54
C MET A 64 10.21 8.04 5.14
N GLY A 65 9.70 9.18 5.62
CA GLY A 65 10.27 10.50 5.34
C GLY A 65 10.00 11.06 3.94
N LYS A 66 9.26 10.35 3.07
CA LYS A 66 8.87 10.84 1.73
C LYS A 66 7.38 11.13 1.58
N LEU A 67 6.52 10.41 2.30
CA LEU A 67 5.06 10.54 2.24
C LEU A 67 4.44 10.31 3.61
N ASP A 68 3.44 11.10 3.94
CA ASP A 68 2.52 10.79 5.03
C ASP A 68 1.54 9.70 4.56
N PHE A 69 1.54 8.56 5.25
CA PHE A 69 0.61 7.46 5.03
C PHE A 69 -0.10 7.14 6.35
N PHE A 70 -1.34 6.67 6.26
CA PHE A 70 -2.16 6.44 7.46
C PHE A 70 -1.67 5.24 8.25
N GLU A 71 -1.70 4.06 7.62
CA GLU A 71 -1.37 2.80 8.26
C GLU A 71 -1.06 1.75 7.21
N VAL A 72 -0.20 0.80 7.58
CA VAL A 72 0.02 -0.44 6.84
C VAL A 72 -0.83 -1.54 7.49
N ALA A 73 -1.95 -1.90 6.86
CA ALA A 73 -2.80 -2.99 7.31
C ALA A 73 -2.34 -4.32 6.68
N LEU A 74 -2.28 -5.38 7.48
CA LEU A 74 -1.92 -6.72 7.03
C LEU A 74 -3.18 -7.59 6.94
N LEU A 75 -3.38 -8.23 5.80
CA LEU A 75 -4.55 -9.08 5.49
C LEU A 75 -4.12 -10.50 5.07
#